data_AF-A0A7G2LXK1-F1
#
_entry.id   AF-A0A7G2LXK1-F1
#
_cell.length_a   1.000
_cell.length_b   1.000
_cell.length_c   1.000
_cell.angle_alpha   90.00
_cell.angle_beta   90.00
_cell.angle_gamma   90.00
#
_symmetry.space_group_name_H-M   'P 1'
#
loop_
_entity.id
_entity.type
_entity.pdbx_description
1 polymer ?
#
loop_
_entity_poly.entity_id
_entity_poly.type
_entity_poly.pdbx_seq_one_letter_code
_entity_poly.pdbx_strand_id
1 'polypeptide(L)'
;GDRQTGKTAVALDAMLNQAQVNAAAGDDEGKKMYCVYVAIGQKRSTVAQLVKKLEETGAIDYSIVVAATASEPAPMQFLAP
;
A
#
# COMPACT_ATOMS: atom_id res chain seq x y z
N GLY A 1 -11.87 -9.15 -10.41
CA GLY A 1 -11.27 -10.49 -10.26
C GLY A 1 -11.84 -11.19 -9.04
N ASP A 2 -11.95 -12.51 -9.09
CA ASP A 2 -12.55 -13.34 -8.03
C ASP A 2 -11.75 -13.34 -6.71
N ARG A 3 -12.34 -13.80 -5.61
CA ARG A 3 -11.65 -13.86 -4.31
C ARG A 3 -10.38 -14.72 -4.43
N GLN A 4 -9.30 -14.29 -3.76
CA GLN A 4 -8.01 -15.01 -3.71
C GLN A 4 -7.25 -15.17 -5.05
N THR A 5 -7.60 -14.43 -6.10
CA THR A 5 -6.86 -14.45 -7.38
C THR A 5 -5.58 -13.57 -7.38
N GLY A 6 -4.96 -13.34 -6.23
CA GLY A 6 -3.70 -12.57 -6.15
C GLY A 6 -3.81 -11.05 -6.39
N LYS A 7 -5.00 -10.46 -6.41
CA LYS A 7 -5.19 -9.00 -6.66
C LYS A 7 -4.31 -8.11 -5.76
N THR A 8 -4.29 -8.41 -4.46
CA THR A 8 -3.47 -7.70 -3.49
C THR A 8 -1.98 -7.95 -3.70
N ALA A 9 -1.59 -9.16 -4.14
CA ALA A 9 -0.20 -9.46 -4.42
C ALA A 9 0.32 -8.62 -5.59
N VAL A 10 -0.44 -8.50 -6.68
CA VAL A 10 -0.07 -7.66 -7.83
C VAL A 10 0.07 -6.19 -7.43
N ALA A 11 -0.88 -5.66 -6.64
CA ALA A 11 -0.81 -4.28 -6.17
C ALA A 11 0.40 -4.04 -5.24
N LEU A 12 0.68 -4.99 -4.35
CA LEU A 12 1.82 -4.91 -3.45
C LEU A 12 3.14 -4.96 -4.22
N ASP A 13 3.29 -5.90 -5.14
CA ASP A 13 4.50 -6.05 -5.95
C ASP A 13 4.77 -4.78 -6.78
N ALA A 14 3.71 -4.15 -7.29
CA ALA A 14 3.83 -2.88 -8.00
C ALA A 14 4.37 -1.76 -7.09
N MET A 15 3.91 -1.66 -5.83
CA MET A 15 4.41 -0.68 -4.86
C MET A 15 5.86 -0.98 -4.45
N LEU A 16 6.18 -2.24 -4.19
CA LEU A 16 7.53 -2.67 -3.82
C LEU A 16 8.55 -2.36 -4.91
N ASN A 17 8.17 -2.55 -6.18
CA ASN A 17 9.04 -2.24 -7.31
C ASN A 17 9.37 -0.74 -7.41
N GLN A 18 8.50 0.16 -6.94
CA GLN A 18 8.78 1.60 -6.96
C GLN A 18 9.93 2.01 -6.05
N ALA A 19 10.24 1.24 -5.00
CA ALA A 19 11.38 1.53 -4.14
C ALA A 19 12.70 1.57 -4.94
N GLN A 20 12.89 0.64 -5.87
CA GLN A 20 14.06 0.59 -6.74
C GLN A 20 14.07 1.71 -7.77
N VAL A 21 12.89 2.02 -8.34
CA VAL A 21 12.74 3.12 -9.32
C VAL A 21 13.04 4.47 -8.67
N ASN A 22 12.52 4.71 -7.46
CA ASN A 22 12.74 5.94 -6.72
C ASN A 22 14.18 6.06 -6.23
N ALA A 23 14.83 4.95 -5.86
CA ALA A 23 16.27 4.95 -5.55
C ALA A 23 17.12 5.31 -6.78
N ALA A 24 16.73 4.86 -7.98
CA ALA A 24 17.40 5.20 -9.24
C ALA A 24 17.12 6.64 -9.72
N ALA A 25 16.03 7.25 -9.27
CA ALA A 25 15.68 8.63 -9.61
C ALA A 25 16.61 9.68 -8.96
N GLY A 26 17.31 9.32 -7.88
CA GLY A 26 18.20 10.24 -7.15
C GLY A 26 17.43 11.44 -6.58
N ASP A 27 17.91 12.66 -6.87
CA ASP A 27 17.31 13.92 -6.42
C ASP A 27 16.23 14.47 -7.38
N ASP A 28 15.95 13.77 -8.48
CA ASP A 28 14.93 14.18 -9.44
C ASP A 28 13.54 13.80 -8.93
N GLU A 29 12.95 14.68 -8.11
CA GLU A 29 11.59 14.56 -7.57
C GLU A 29 10.54 14.32 -8.66
N GLY A 30 10.74 14.80 -9.89
CA GLY A 30 9.81 14.58 -11.00
C GLY A 30 9.73 13.13 -11.47
N LYS A 31 10.70 12.29 -11.10
CA LYS A 31 10.74 10.86 -11.41
C LYS A 31 10.34 9.97 -10.24
N LYS A 32 10.16 10.52 -9.05
CA LYS A 32 9.74 9.77 -7.87
C LYS A 32 8.24 9.50 -7.94
N MET A 33 7.86 8.25 -7.67
CA MET A 33 6.47 7.82 -7.63
C MET A 33 6.06 7.52 -6.19
N TYR A 34 5.05 8.24 -5.71
CA TYR A 34 4.43 7.99 -4.41
C TYR A 34 3.23 7.07 -4.58
N CYS A 35 3.14 6.06 -3.74
CA CYS A 35 2.09 5.04 -3.78
C CYS A 35 1.11 5.24 -2.62
N VAL A 36 -0.19 5.16 -2.86
CA VAL A 36 -1.21 5.20 -1.81
C VAL A 36 -2.01 3.90 -1.83
N TYR A 37 -1.98 3.15 -0.73
CA TYR A 37 -2.75 1.92 -0.56
C TYR A 37 -3.89 2.13 0.44
N VAL A 38 -5.12 2.11 -0.06
CA VAL A 38 -6.32 2.25 0.76
C VAL A 38 -6.90 0.87 1.08
N ALA A 39 -6.77 0.45 2.33
CA ALA A 39 -7.26 -0.81 2.85
C ALA A 39 -8.66 -0.66 3.45
N ILE A 40 -9.70 -0.91 2.65
CA ILE A 40 -11.11 -0.81 3.08
C ILE A 40 -11.66 -2.18 3.44
N GLY A 41 -12.22 -2.35 4.64
CA GLY A 41 -12.86 -3.58 5.08
C GLY A 41 -11.90 -4.78 5.21
N GLN A 42 -10.59 -4.54 5.18
CA GLN A 42 -9.58 -5.59 5.35
C GLN A 42 -9.38 -5.90 6.84
N LYS A 43 -8.95 -7.13 7.13
CA LYS A 43 -8.54 -7.51 8.50
C LYS A 43 -7.31 -6.69 8.90
N ARG A 44 -7.30 -6.16 10.12
CA ARG A 44 -6.16 -5.40 10.66
C ARG A 44 -4.83 -6.16 10.55
N SER A 45 -4.84 -7.49 10.77
CA SER A 45 -3.65 -8.32 10.64
C SER A 45 -3.09 -8.37 9.20
N THR A 46 -3.95 -8.32 8.18
CA THR A 46 -3.53 -8.27 6.78
C THR A 46 -2.87 -6.94 6.45
N VAL A 47 -3.42 -5.83 6.94
CA VAL A 47 -2.83 -4.49 6.77
C VAL A 47 -1.48 -4.41 7.50
N ALA A 48 -1.38 -4.94 8.72
CA ALA A 48 -0.12 -4.96 9.47
C ALA A 48 0.99 -5.76 8.74
N GLN A 49 0.66 -6.91 8.15
CA GLN A 49 1.60 -7.67 7.33
C GLN A 49 2.05 -6.91 6.08
N LEU A 50 1.16 -6.12 5.48
CA LEU A 50 1.49 -5.28 4.33
C LEU A 50 2.44 -4.14 4.70
N VAL A 51 2.15 -3.41 5.78
CA VAL A 51 3.03 -2.34 6.30
C VAL A 51 4.42 -2.88 6.62
N LYS A 52 4.49 -4.01 7.32
CA LYS A 52 5.77 -4.67 7.64
C LYS A 52 6.60 -4.99 6.39
N LYS A 53 5.97 -5.49 5.33
CA LYS A 53 6.68 -5.76 4.06
C LYS A 53 7.19 -4.48 3.38
N LEU A 54 6.42 -3.39 3.43
CA LEU A 54 6.86 -2.09 2.90
C LEU A 54 8.04 -1.53 3.70
N GLU A 55 8.05 -1.72 5.02
CA GLU A 55 9.18 -1.34 5.89
C GLU A 55 10.44 -2.16 5.59
N GLU A 56 10.32 -3.50 5.52
CA GLU A 56 11.45 -4.41 5.25
C GLU A 56 12.12 -4.15 3.89
N THR A 57 11.40 -3.57 2.95
CA THR A 57 11.87 -3.30 1.58
C THR A 57 12.25 -1.84 1.34
N GLY A 58 12.07 -0.96 2.33
CA GLY A 58 12.29 0.49 2.19
C GLY A 58 11.26 1.20 1.29
N ALA A 59 10.20 0.51 0.86
CA ALA A 59 9.13 1.10 0.05
C ALA A 59 8.22 2.03 0.87
N ILE A 60 8.27 1.94 2.21
CA ILE A 60 7.43 2.73 3.12
C ILE A 60 7.69 4.24 3.00
N ASP A 61 8.91 4.67 2.67
CA ASP A 61 9.29 6.08 2.55
C ASP A 61 8.53 6.82 1.43
N TYR A 62 8.07 6.05 0.43
CA TYR A 62 7.31 6.56 -0.71
C TYR A 62 5.88 6.01 -0.74
N SER A 63 5.41 5.39 0.35
CA SER A 63 4.11 4.75 0.41
C SER A 63 3.27 5.26 1.57
N ILE A 64 2.01 5.60 1.29
CA ILE A 64 1.02 5.97 2.28
C ILE A 64 0.00 4.82 2.38
N VAL A 65 -0.23 4.32 3.59
CA VAL A 65 -1.23 3.28 3.85
C VAL A 65 -2.41 3.89 4.60
N VAL A 66 -3.56 3.98 3.94
CA VAL A 66 -4.83 4.40 4.55
C VAL A 66 -5.57 3.15 5.01
N ALA A 67 -5.76 2.97 6.31
CA ALA A 67 -6.41 1.80 6.86
C ALA A 67 -7.82 2.16 7.35
N ALA A 68 -8.84 1.67 6.64
CA ALA A 68 -10.24 1.70 7.05
C ALA A 68 -10.71 0.26 7.33
N THR A 69 -10.30 -0.29 8.47
CA THR A 69 -10.38 -1.74 8.73
C THR A 69 -11.81 -2.24 8.93
N ALA A 70 -12.03 -3.56 8.82
CA ALA A 70 -13.36 -4.16 9.03
C ALA A 70 -13.94 -3.91 10.44
N SER A 71 -13.09 -3.63 11.42
CA SER A 71 -13.48 -3.28 12.80
C SER A 71 -13.92 -1.83 12.97
N GLU A 72 -13.74 -0.99 11.95
CA GLU A 72 -14.08 0.42 12.01
C GLU A 72 -15.52 0.69 11.55
N PRO A 73 -16.13 1.78 12.04
CA PRO A 73 -17.50 2.15 11.67
C PRO A 73 -17.66 2.31 10.15
N ALA A 74 -18.82 1.91 9.63
CA ALA A 74 -19.17 2.04 8.21
C ALA A 74 -18.92 3.44 7.59
N PRO A 75 -19.13 4.56 8.32
CA PRO A 75 -18.78 5.89 7.81
C PRO A 75 -17.29 6.06 7.47
N MET A 76 -16.36 5.48 8.25
CA MET A 76 -14.93 5.57 7.95
C MET A 76 -14.55 4.75 6.71
N GLN A 77 -15.21 3.62 6.48
CA GLN A 77 -15.01 2.82 5.26
C GLN A 77 -15.54 3.54 4.01
N PHE A 78 -16.57 4.38 4.15
CA PHE A 78 -17.14 5.17 3.06
C PHE A 78 -16.28 6.39 2.69
N LEU A 79 -15.56 6.99 3.64
CA LEU A 79 -14.70 8.17 3.44
C LEU A 79 -13.26 7.84 3.00
N ALA A 80 -12.85 6.58 3.10
CA ALA A 80 -11.48 6.15 2.81
C ALA A 80 -11.06 6.14 1.32
N PRO A 81 -11.92 5.82 0.33
CA PRO A 81 -11.58 5.92 -1.09
C PRO A 81 -11.55 7.37 -1.58
#